data_AF-A0A1Y5P9Q1-F1
#
_entry.id   AF-A0A1Y5P9Q1-F1
#
_cell.length_a   1.000
_cell.length_b   1.000
_cell.length_c   1.000
_cell.angle_alpha   90.00
_cell.angle_beta   90.00
_cell.angle_gamma   90.00
#
_symmetry.space_group_name_H-M   'P 1'
#
loop_
_entity.id
_entity.type
_entity.pdbx_description
1 polymer ?
#
loop_
_entity_poly.entity_id
_entity_poly.type
_entity_poly.pdbx_seq_one_letter_code
_entity_poly.pdbx_strand_id
1 'polypeptide(L)'
;MTLGIGAALASGSSVAHADTAHTGAQNASSSNAGPAAPGRHTTASSGRATKGKPLNAIRLADGPKVPAVAKQAPTDPPRRLNLANEVLSWVHRELRYTLFNRPPTIAPVQHSEDPVTGVIAGDLHGSSASGGRLTYAVTQPDNALVQVDPDGTFTVTPDASTAHLGGTVSFNVTVDNGSGYRLPGLAGRIQSVIHSLARRFGLSGADTSTTVVTVDVAATNKPPTITGYTDGLPAGDGVVTGQIQATDPNGDGLNFNGSTASALGGAVVINSDGSFTYTPTGEARHAAAAIDAPGATTDSFSVNVSDGYGGIATETITVSVSPTNGNPTGGAVTGLQIDDTIGTVTGSVTGVTDPDLDTLRYSSTPTSVGGGFVDVYNDGSFTYNPTADQRHLAAALGAPFTSTHDSFTISVSDGHGGSTAITIVVPVVPESDEPPTGVAAG
;
A
#
# COMPACT_ATOMS: atom_id res chain seq x y z
N MET A 1 10.53 -55.68 16.94
CA MET A 1 11.10 -56.29 15.72
C MET A 1 11.45 -55.14 14.79
N THR A 2 12.72 -54.70 14.80
CA THR A 2 13.72 -54.97 13.75
C THR A 2 13.40 -54.19 12.47
N LEU A 3 13.91 -52.98 12.27
CA LEU A 3 15.21 -52.58 11.65
C LEU A 3 15.36 -52.85 10.14
N GLY A 4 15.87 -51.83 9.43
CA GLY A 4 16.49 -51.86 8.09
C GLY A 4 15.93 -50.75 7.19
N ILE A 5 16.50 -49.54 7.07
CA ILE A 5 17.83 -49.10 6.57
C ILE A 5 18.14 -49.61 5.16
N GLY A 6 18.33 -48.69 4.21
CA GLY A 6 18.94 -48.94 2.91
C GLY A 6 18.89 -47.75 1.96
N ALA A 7 19.94 -46.92 1.96
CA ALA A 7 20.17 -45.78 1.09
C ALA A 7 20.93 -46.17 -0.21
N ALA A 8 20.81 -45.36 -1.27
CA ALA A 8 21.82 -45.16 -2.32
C ALA A 8 21.51 -43.81 -3.02
N LEU A 9 22.28 -42.73 -2.84
CA LEU A 9 23.56 -42.37 -3.48
C LEU A 9 23.52 -42.38 -5.02
N ALA A 10 23.43 -41.18 -5.62
CA ALA A 10 23.92 -40.90 -6.96
C ALA A 10 24.68 -39.56 -6.93
N SER A 11 26.01 -39.68 -6.95
CA SER A 11 26.99 -38.62 -7.15
C SER A 11 27.27 -38.42 -8.64
N GLY A 12 27.36 -37.16 -9.08
CA GLY A 12 27.87 -36.82 -10.41
C GLY A 12 28.17 -35.33 -10.52
N SER A 13 29.45 -34.96 -10.43
CA SER A 13 29.98 -33.64 -10.77
C SER A 13 30.87 -33.80 -12.01
N SER A 14 30.78 -32.90 -13.00
CA SER A 14 31.92 -32.12 -13.55
C SER A 14 31.67 -31.52 -14.96
N VAL A 15 31.79 -30.19 -15.04
CA VAL A 15 32.62 -29.33 -15.93
C VAL A 15 32.58 -29.49 -17.47
N ALA A 16 32.28 -28.38 -18.17
CA ALA A 16 33.06 -27.90 -19.32
C ALA A 16 32.83 -26.38 -19.61
N HIS A 17 33.94 -25.68 -19.79
CA HIS A 17 34.13 -24.28 -20.20
C HIS A 17 33.78 -24.02 -21.68
N ALA A 18 33.40 -22.78 -22.01
CA ALA A 18 34.01 -22.02 -23.10
C ALA A 18 33.77 -20.51 -22.94
N ASP A 19 34.89 -19.80 -22.77
CA ASP A 19 35.09 -18.38 -23.00
C ASP A 19 35.27 -18.14 -24.51
N THR A 20 34.75 -17.04 -25.04
CA THR A 20 35.34 -16.42 -26.25
C THR A 20 35.02 -14.93 -26.26
N ALA A 21 36.05 -14.14 -25.94
CA ALA A 21 36.16 -12.74 -26.33
C ALA A 21 36.67 -12.61 -27.77
N HIS A 22 36.14 -11.64 -28.53
CA HIS A 22 36.87 -10.69 -29.41
C HIS A 22 35.85 -9.84 -30.19
N THR A 23 35.72 -8.54 -29.91
CA THR A 23 36.36 -7.36 -30.55
C THR A 23 36.20 -7.17 -32.06
N GLY A 24 35.89 -5.92 -32.43
CA GLY A 24 36.30 -5.27 -33.67
C GLY A 24 35.17 -5.07 -34.68
N ALA A 25 35.00 -3.94 -35.36
CA ALA A 25 35.60 -2.62 -35.33
C ALA A 25 35.01 -1.84 -36.53
N GLN A 26 34.78 -0.53 -36.33
CA GLN A 26 34.95 0.54 -37.32
C GLN A 26 33.90 0.60 -38.48
N ASN A 27 33.57 1.75 -39.08
CA ASN A 27 34.30 3.01 -39.17
C ASN A 27 33.38 4.17 -39.62
N ALA A 28 33.70 5.37 -39.11
CA ALA A 28 33.81 6.69 -39.77
C ALA A 28 32.59 7.31 -40.51
N SER A 29 32.45 8.64 -40.64
CA SER A 29 33.44 9.70 -40.46
C SER A 29 32.80 11.08 -40.19
N SER A 30 33.51 11.89 -39.40
CA SER A 30 33.94 13.29 -39.66
C SER A 30 32.90 14.37 -40.05
N SER A 31 32.98 15.63 -39.64
CA SER A 31 33.97 16.40 -38.88
C SER A 31 33.52 17.87 -38.79
N ASN A 32 33.89 18.49 -37.68
CA ASN A 32 34.39 19.86 -37.50
C ASN A 32 33.55 21.15 -37.68
N ALA A 33 33.81 22.01 -36.69
CA ALA A 33 33.97 23.47 -36.71
C ALA A 33 32.72 24.37 -36.53
N GLY A 34 32.65 25.02 -35.36
CA GLY A 34 31.93 26.30 -35.21
C GLY A 34 32.80 27.49 -35.65
N PRO A 35 32.60 28.70 -35.11
CA PRO A 35 31.34 29.38 -34.74
C PRO A 35 31.27 30.81 -35.36
N ALA A 36 30.09 31.42 -35.54
CA ALA A 36 29.95 32.89 -35.69
C ALA A 36 28.50 33.38 -35.59
N ALA A 37 28.29 34.44 -34.79
CA ALA A 37 27.15 35.37 -34.85
C ALA A 37 27.58 36.66 -35.58
N PRO A 38 26.80 37.76 -35.68
CA PRO A 38 25.33 37.95 -35.78
C PRO A 38 24.92 38.85 -36.97
N GLY A 39 23.63 38.85 -37.35
CA GLY A 39 23.05 39.80 -38.32
C GLY A 39 21.97 40.70 -37.69
N ARG A 40 22.15 42.02 -37.77
CA ARG A 40 21.17 43.08 -37.42
C ARG A 40 20.32 43.48 -38.63
N HIS A 41 19.24 44.24 -38.35
CA HIS A 41 18.62 45.38 -39.09
C HIS A 41 17.09 45.24 -39.25
N THR A 42 16.28 45.91 -38.39
CA THR A 42 15.70 47.29 -38.43
C THR A 42 14.47 47.46 -39.32
N THR A 43 13.38 48.02 -38.77
CA THR A 43 12.57 49.16 -39.29
C THR A 43 11.50 49.56 -38.25
N ALA A 44 11.55 50.80 -37.71
CA ALA A 44 10.60 51.93 -37.90
C ALA A 44 9.20 51.77 -37.23
N SER A 45 8.44 52.78 -36.78
CA SER A 45 8.56 54.20 -36.39
C SER A 45 7.10 54.73 -36.34
N SER A 46 6.67 55.34 -35.22
CA SER A 46 5.66 56.43 -35.05
C SER A 46 5.06 56.30 -33.64
N GLY A 47 4.66 57.31 -32.88
CA GLY A 47 4.49 58.75 -33.10
C GLY A 47 3.42 59.29 -32.12
N ARG A 48 3.88 59.86 -30.99
CA ARG A 48 3.34 61.00 -30.20
C ARG A 48 1.98 60.94 -29.43
N ALA A 49 2.16 60.97 -28.10
CA ALA A 49 1.44 61.59 -26.96
C ALA A 49 0.13 62.39 -27.10
N THR A 50 -0.80 62.13 -26.15
CA THR A 50 -1.54 63.14 -25.35
C THR A 50 -1.85 62.62 -23.93
N LYS A 51 -2.14 63.56 -23.02
CA LYS A 51 -2.04 63.52 -21.55
C LYS A 51 -3.44 63.45 -20.91
N GLY A 52 -3.65 62.63 -19.87
CA GLY A 52 -4.89 62.61 -19.09
C GLY A 52 -4.72 61.92 -17.72
N LYS A 53 -5.14 62.59 -16.64
CA LYS A 53 -5.08 62.19 -15.21
C LYS A 53 -5.81 60.86 -14.91
N PRO A 54 -5.52 60.24 -13.75
CA PRO A 54 -6.61 59.73 -12.92
C PRO A 54 -6.63 60.31 -11.50
N LEU A 55 -7.86 60.36 -10.96
CA LEU A 55 -8.24 60.80 -9.63
C LEU A 55 -8.29 59.64 -8.62
N ASN A 56 -8.04 60.00 -7.37
CA ASN A 56 -8.52 59.47 -6.08
C ASN A 56 -8.20 58.02 -5.66
N ALA A 57 -7.29 57.93 -4.68
CA ALA A 57 -7.39 56.97 -3.57
C ALA A 57 -7.43 57.75 -2.24
N ILE A 58 -8.31 57.28 -1.36
CA ILE A 58 -8.80 57.89 -0.12
C ILE A 58 -7.74 57.84 0.98
N ARG A 59 -7.55 58.96 1.69
CA ARG A 59 -6.80 59.06 2.96
C ARG A 59 -7.63 58.48 4.10
N LEU A 60 -7.07 57.56 4.89
CA LEU A 60 -7.45 57.37 6.29
C LEU A 60 -6.19 57.30 7.17
N ALA A 61 -6.11 58.31 8.04
CA ALA A 61 -5.49 58.41 9.37
C ALA A 61 -4.07 57.86 9.64
N ASP A 62 -3.19 58.81 9.95
CA ASP A 62 -1.97 58.65 10.74
C ASP A 62 -2.25 57.93 12.09
N GLY A 63 -1.65 56.76 12.27
CA GLY A 63 -1.47 56.07 13.56
C GLY A 63 0.00 56.13 14.01
N PRO A 64 0.29 56.03 15.32
CA PRO A 64 1.43 56.70 15.94
C PRO A 64 2.78 56.16 15.44
N LYS A 65 3.64 57.08 14.99
CA LYS A 65 5.08 56.84 14.88
C LYS A 65 5.60 56.44 16.25
N VAL A 66 5.95 55.17 16.41
CA VAL A 66 6.79 54.71 17.51
C VAL A 66 8.08 55.53 17.42
N PRO A 67 8.46 56.31 18.45
CA PRO A 67 9.69 57.07 18.39
C PRO A 67 10.84 56.06 18.25
N ALA A 68 11.74 56.35 17.31
CA ALA A 68 13.02 55.67 17.24
C ALA A 68 13.62 55.69 18.65
N VAL A 69 13.81 54.52 19.25
CA VAL A 69 14.54 54.37 20.49
C VAL A 69 15.94 54.94 20.21
N ALA A 70 16.20 56.13 20.73
CA ALA A 70 17.54 56.65 20.81
C ALA A 70 18.36 55.57 21.51
N LYS A 71 19.43 55.10 20.86
CA LYS A 71 20.46 54.31 21.54
C LYS A 71 20.89 55.12 22.75
N GLN A 72 20.43 54.74 23.93
CA GLN A 72 20.91 55.30 25.17
C GLN A 72 22.38 54.91 25.23
N ALA A 73 23.26 55.89 25.03
CA ALA A 73 24.68 55.71 25.29
C ALA A 73 24.81 55.20 26.74
N PRO A 74 25.66 54.21 27.01
CA PRO A 74 25.85 53.73 28.38
C PRO A 74 26.21 54.93 29.26
N THR A 75 25.36 55.26 30.23
CA THR A 75 25.60 56.30 31.23
C THR A 75 26.50 55.82 32.36
N ASP A 76 27.30 54.77 32.11
CA ASP A 76 28.40 54.46 33.00
C ASP A 76 29.45 55.57 32.84
N PRO A 77 29.91 56.20 33.95
CA PRO A 77 31.06 57.10 33.88
C PRO A 77 32.24 56.35 33.21
N PRO A 78 33.13 57.05 32.47
CA PRO A 78 34.27 56.39 31.86
C PRO A 78 35.00 55.60 32.94
N ARG A 79 35.01 54.27 32.84
CA ARG A 79 35.90 53.45 33.67
C ARG A 79 37.28 54.07 33.53
N ARG A 80 37.84 54.55 34.64
CA ARG A 80 39.24 54.94 34.67
C ARG A 80 40.02 53.69 34.27
N LEU A 81 40.49 53.67 33.03
CA LEU A 81 41.31 52.61 32.46
C LEU A 81 42.63 52.62 33.23
N ASN A 82 42.72 51.81 34.28
CA ASN A 82 43.96 51.65 35.01
C ASN A 82 44.79 50.64 34.22
N LEU A 83 45.42 51.11 33.12
CA LEU A 83 46.14 50.30 32.14
C LEU A 83 47.14 49.33 32.81
N ALA A 84 47.78 49.77 33.90
CA ALA A 84 48.67 48.94 34.70
C ALA A 84 47.97 47.75 35.36
N ASN A 85 46.74 47.91 35.86
CA ASN A 85 45.95 46.82 36.46
C ASN A 85 45.40 45.87 35.38
N GLU A 86 45.05 46.37 34.20
CA GLU A 86 44.61 45.53 33.07
C GLU A 86 45.76 44.71 32.49
N VAL A 87 46.95 45.30 32.33
CA VAL A 87 48.16 44.58 31.91
C VAL A 87 48.58 43.57 32.97
N LEU A 88 48.57 43.94 34.25
CA LEU A 88 48.94 43.02 35.34
C LEU A 88 47.95 41.86 35.47
N SER A 89 46.64 42.12 35.31
CA SER A 89 45.62 41.06 35.30
C SER A 89 45.71 40.18 34.06
N TRP A 90 46.06 40.75 32.90
CA TRP A 90 46.37 39.99 31.70
C TRP A 90 47.58 39.06 31.91
N VAL A 91 48.72 39.58 32.40
CA VAL A 91 49.92 38.77 32.70
C VAL A 91 49.61 37.66 33.71
N HIS A 92 48.87 37.99 34.77
CA HIS A 92 48.50 37.03 35.80
C HIS A 92 47.65 35.90 35.23
N ARG A 93 46.68 36.23 34.36
CA ARG A 93 45.82 35.25 33.69
C ARG A 93 46.63 34.36 32.73
N GLU A 94 47.57 34.94 32.01
CA GLU A 94 48.45 34.23 31.07
C GLU A 94 49.37 33.23 31.77
N LEU A 95 49.97 33.62 32.89
CA LEU A 95 50.77 32.74 33.74
C LEU A 95 49.93 31.64 34.38
N ARG A 96 48.72 31.99 34.84
CA ARG A 96 47.78 31.04 35.44
C ARG A 96 47.37 29.96 34.43
N TYR A 97 47.07 30.34 33.19
CA TYR A 97 46.83 29.38 32.11
C TYR A 97 48.10 28.59 31.76
N THR A 98 49.22 29.26 31.51
CA THR A 98 50.43 28.59 30.99
C THR A 98 50.98 27.56 31.98
N LEU A 99 50.98 27.88 33.28
CA LEU A 99 51.61 27.06 34.31
C LEU A 99 50.63 26.23 35.13
N PHE A 100 49.37 26.67 35.27
CA PHE A 100 48.40 26.11 36.22
C PHE A 100 47.01 25.91 35.62
N ASN A 101 46.91 25.66 34.30
CA ASN A 101 45.62 25.37 33.69
C ASN A 101 44.99 24.14 34.37
N ARG A 102 43.67 24.09 34.41
CA ARG A 102 42.94 22.84 34.70
C ARG A 102 42.04 22.54 33.51
N PRO A 103 41.80 21.26 33.20
CA PRO A 103 40.89 20.90 32.12
C PRO A 103 39.53 21.57 32.33
N PRO A 104 38.89 22.06 31.27
CA PRO A 104 37.51 22.52 31.35
C PRO A 104 36.59 21.37 31.77
N THR A 105 35.46 21.70 32.39
CA THR A 105 34.40 20.74 32.70
C THR A 105 33.09 21.18 32.07
N ILE A 106 32.24 20.21 31.73
CA ILE A 106 30.85 20.43 31.33
C ILE A 106 29.97 19.51 32.17
N ALA A 107 28.75 19.96 32.47
CA ALA A 107 27.72 19.21 33.17
C ALA A 107 26.41 19.35 32.38
N PRO A 108 26.25 18.57 31.29
CA PRO A 108 25.14 18.73 30.37
C PRO A 108 23.79 18.52 31.04
N VAL A 109 22.81 19.36 30.71
CA VAL A 109 21.42 19.27 31.14
C VAL A 109 20.52 19.39 29.92
N GLN A 110 19.62 18.44 29.74
CA GLN A 110 18.54 18.51 28.76
C GLN A 110 17.38 19.35 29.32
N HIS A 111 16.77 20.18 28.48
CA HIS A 111 15.56 20.96 28.77
C HIS A 111 14.34 20.35 28.05
N SER A 112 13.30 21.15 27.81
CA SER A 112 12.10 20.71 27.12
C SER A 112 12.33 20.47 25.63
N GLU A 113 11.71 19.42 25.13
CA GLU A 113 11.47 19.21 23.71
C GLU A 113 10.34 20.14 23.22
N ASP A 114 10.54 20.78 22.07
CA ASP A 114 9.50 21.57 21.43
C ASP A 114 8.43 20.63 20.83
N PRO A 115 7.16 20.71 21.26
CA PRO A 115 6.12 19.76 20.85
C PRO A 115 5.67 19.90 19.39
N VAL A 116 6.08 20.96 18.69
CA VAL A 116 5.73 21.21 17.28
C VAL A 116 6.90 20.84 16.38
N THR A 117 8.12 21.18 16.77
CA THR A 117 9.30 20.97 15.91
C THR A 117 10.11 19.72 16.27
N GLY A 118 9.88 19.11 17.44
CA GLY A 118 10.66 17.98 17.95
C GLY A 118 12.12 18.33 18.28
N VAL A 119 12.47 19.61 18.27
CA VAL A 119 13.82 20.07 18.60
C VAL A 119 14.00 20.06 20.11
N ILE A 120 15.09 19.46 20.56
CA ILE A 120 15.43 19.35 21.98
C ILE A 120 16.53 20.36 22.30
N ALA A 121 16.29 21.22 23.28
CA ALA A 121 17.28 22.17 23.77
C ALA A 121 17.97 21.67 25.03
N GLY A 122 19.19 22.14 25.28
CA GLY A 122 19.93 21.87 26.50
C GLY A 122 21.07 22.85 26.74
N ASP A 123 21.74 22.68 27.87
CA ASP A 123 22.90 23.47 28.28
C ASP A 123 24.07 22.56 28.64
N LEU A 124 25.28 22.88 28.17
CA LEU A 124 26.49 22.14 28.55
C LEU A 124 27.04 22.54 29.93
N HIS A 125 26.62 23.69 30.47
CA HIS A 125 27.14 24.29 31.71
C HIS A 125 28.68 24.22 31.83
N GLY A 126 29.36 24.70 30.78
CA GLY A 126 30.82 24.71 30.71
C GLY A 126 31.47 25.61 31.76
N SER A 127 32.50 25.12 32.42
CA SER A 127 33.30 25.88 33.38
C SER A 127 34.80 25.82 33.07
N SER A 128 35.48 26.96 33.26
CA SER A 128 36.93 27.08 33.09
C SER A 128 37.57 27.61 34.37
N ALA A 129 38.47 26.82 34.97
CA ALA A 129 39.18 27.23 36.18
C ALA A 129 40.17 28.39 35.94
N SER A 130 40.62 28.58 34.70
CA SER A 130 41.52 29.66 34.28
C SER A 130 40.76 30.96 33.95
N GLY A 131 39.42 30.91 33.90
CA GLY A 131 38.56 32.06 33.55
C GLY A 131 38.53 32.38 32.05
N GLY A 132 38.97 31.43 31.21
CA GLY A 132 39.06 31.58 29.77
C GLY A 132 37.71 31.42 29.08
N ARG A 133 37.56 32.06 27.93
CA ARG A 133 36.42 31.82 27.05
C ARG A 133 36.49 30.38 26.55
N LEU A 134 35.39 29.66 26.70
CA LEU A 134 35.26 28.30 26.21
C LEU A 134 34.94 28.30 24.72
N THR A 135 35.47 27.31 24.01
CA THR A 135 35.06 26.95 22.65
C THR A 135 34.62 25.50 22.62
N TYR A 136 33.57 25.19 21.87
CA TYR A 136 32.98 23.86 21.79
C TYR A 136 33.13 23.31 20.38
N ALA A 137 33.47 22.03 20.27
CA ALA A 137 33.46 21.27 19.04
C ALA A 137 32.64 20.00 19.25
N VAL A 138 31.69 19.73 18.35
CA VAL A 138 30.81 18.58 18.41
C VAL A 138 31.16 17.57 17.33
N THR A 139 31.17 16.28 17.68
CA THR A 139 31.15 15.19 16.71
C THR A 139 29.70 14.83 16.43
N GLN A 140 29.24 15.01 15.19
CA GLN A 140 27.84 14.75 14.83
C GLN A 140 27.51 13.25 14.99
N PRO A 141 26.37 12.91 15.62
CA PRO A 141 25.84 11.55 15.59
C PRO A 141 25.18 11.26 14.24
N ASP A 142 24.93 9.97 13.95
CA ASP A 142 24.29 9.56 12.70
C ASP A 142 22.77 9.79 12.70
N ASN A 143 22.15 9.82 13.88
CA ASN A 143 20.69 9.83 14.05
C ASN A 143 20.11 11.20 14.45
N ALA A 144 20.92 12.26 14.40
CA ALA A 144 20.46 13.62 14.68
C ALA A 144 21.45 14.66 14.14
N LEU A 145 20.97 15.89 13.98
CA LEU A 145 21.81 17.07 13.82
C LEU A 145 21.95 17.78 15.17
N VAL A 146 23.19 18.08 15.58
CA VAL A 146 23.48 18.80 16.83
C VAL A 146 24.13 20.14 16.54
N GLN A 147 23.55 21.22 17.06
CA GLN A 147 24.17 22.55 17.04
C GLN A 147 24.53 22.97 18.47
N VAL A 148 25.74 23.47 18.66
CA VAL A 148 26.20 24.02 19.95
C VAL A 148 26.56 25.48 19.72
N ASP A 149 25.90 26.37 20.45
CA ASP A 149 26.13 27.81 20.36
C ASP A 149 27.31 28.25 21.24
N PRO A 150 27.93 29.40 20.96
CA PRO A 150 29.13 29.85 21.69
C PRO A 150 28.92 30.11 23.19
N ASP A 151 27.67 30.25 23.65
CA ASP A 151 27.33 30.40 25.06
C ASP A 151 27.23 29.06 25.81
N GLY A 152 27.29 27.93 25.09
CA GLY A 152 27.21 26.59 25.64
C GLY A 152 25.79 26.00 25.66
N THR A 153 24.79 26.72 25.13
CA THR A 153 23.50 26.13 24.79
C THR A 153 23.65 25.20 23.58
N PHE A 154 22.80 24.20 23.47
CA PHE A 154 22.76 23.32 22.31
C PHE A 154 21.34 22.97 21.91
N THR A 155 21.17 22.63 20.63
CA THR A 155 19.95 22.05 20.07
C THR A 155 20.25 20.73 19.39
N VAL A 156 19.34 19.78 19.54
CA VAL A 156 19.34 18.48 18.86
C VAL A 156 18.08 18.40 18.01
N THR A 157 18.26 18.16 16.73
CA THR A 157 17.17 17.83 15.79
C THR A 157 17.32 16.37 15.41
N PRO A 158 16.53 15.46 16.02
CA PRO A 158 16.55 14.05 15.68
C PRO A 158 16.21 13.83 14.20
N ASP A 159 16.73 12.76 13.60
CA ASP A 159 16.25 12.32 12.30
C ASP A 159 14.81 11.81 12.38
N ALA A 160 14.18 11.57 11.22
CA ALA A 160 12.79 11.13 11.18
C ALA A 160 12.58 9.82 11.97
N SER A 161 13.51 8.86 11.86
CA SER A 161 13.36 7.57 12.55
C SER A 161 13.39 7.74 14.07
N THR A 162 14.35 8.51 14.59
CA THR A 162 14.51 8.76 16.03
C THR A 162 13.40 9.63 16.58
N ALA A 163 12.91 10.61 15.81
CA ALA A 163 11.76 11.43 16.20
C ALA A 163 10.46 10.59 16.32
N HIS A 164 10.26 9.63 15.42
CA HIS A 164 9.06 8.78 15.42
C HIS A 164 9.14 7.69 16.50
N LEU A 165 10.26 6.96 16.56
CA LEU A 165 10.43 5.80 17.44
C LEU A 165 10.87 6.16 18.87
N GLY A 166 11.35 7.39 19.07
CA GLY A 166 12.01 7.80 20.30
C GLY A 166 13.36 7.11 20.50
N GLY A 167 13.98 7.34 21.65
CA GLY A 167 15.24 6.71 22.02
C GLY A 167 16.24 7.71 22.59
N THR A 168 17.52 7.56 22.23
CA THR A 168 18.58 8.45 22.71
C THR A 168 19.47 8.92 21.56
N VAL A 169 19.91 10.17 21.64
CA VAL A 169 20.95 10.74 20.79
C VAL A 169 22.19 10.94 21.64
N SER A 170 23.30 10.32 21.23
CA SER A 170 24.58 10.41 21.95
C SER A 170 25.63 11.07 21.06
N PHE A 171 26.26 12.13 21.54
CA PHE A 171 27.29 12.84 20.78
C PHE A 171 28.46 13.29 21.67
N ASN A 172 29.65 13.38 21.08
CA ASN A 172 30.85 13.82 21.79
C ASN A 172 31.00 15.33 21.67
N VAL A 173 31.09 16.02 22.82
CA VAL A 173 31.45 17.43 22.89
C VAL A 173 32.85 17.57 23.44
N THR A 174 33.73 18.19 22.65
CA THR A 174 35.05 18.63 23.09
C THR A 174 34.99 20.10 23.44
N VAL A 175 35.22 20.42 24.71
CA VAL A 175 35.33 21.80 25.21
C VAL A 175 36.81 22.16 25.36
N ASP A 176 37.19 23.36 24.92
CA ASP A 176 38.55 23.90 24.93
C ASP A 176 38.57 25.22 25.71
N ASN A 177 39.47 25.34 26.69
CA ASN A 177 39.70 26.58 27.45
C ASN A 177 41.05 27.25 27.18
N GLY A 178 41.88 26.69 26.30
CA GLY A 178 43.20 27.20 25.94
C GLY A 178 43.23 28.00 24.65
N SER A 179 42.26 27.81 23.75
CA SER A 179 42.20 28.51 22.46
C SER A 179 42.28 30.05 22.58
N GLY A 180 41.62 30.62 23.60
CA GLY A 180 41.61 32.06 23.87
C GLY A 180 42.89 32.63 24.51
N TYR A 181 43.85 31.79 24.88
CA TYR A 181 45.10 32.18 25.56
C TYR A 181 46.34 32.02 24.70
N ARG A 182 46.22 31.52 23.46
CA ARG A 182 47.41 31.31 22.63
C ARG A 182 47.94 32.64 22.10
N LEU A 183 49.12 33.03 22.54
CA LEU A 183 49.81 34.20 22.00
C LEU A 183 50.17 33.98 20.52
N PRO A 184 50.17 35.04 19.69
CA PRO A 184 50.61 34.91 18.31
C PRO A 184 52.14 34.84 18.20
N GLY A 185 52.63 34.33 17.06
CA GLY A 185 54.04 34.40 16.67
C GLY A 185 55.01 33.65 17.60
N LEU A 186 56.21 34.21 17.79
CA LEU A 186 57.27 33.59 18.59
C LEU A 186 56.90 33.47 20.09
N ALA A 187 56.13 34.42 20.61
CA ALA A 187 55.64 34.40 21.99
C ALA A 187 54.72 33.19 22.24
N GLY A 188 53.81 32.90 21.30
CA GLY A 188 52.97 31.70 21.33
C GLY A 188 53.74 30.39 21.30
N ARG A 189 54.84 30.34 20.52
CA ARG A 189 55.70 29.16 20.46
C ARG A 189 56.40 28.92 21.79
N ILE A 190 56.94 29.98 22.40
CA ILE A 190 57.58 29.90 23.73
C ILE A 190 56.55 29.48 24.79
N GLN A 191 55.38 30.11 24.79
CA GLN A 191 54.27 29.75 25.68
C GLN A 191 53.87 28.29 25.51
N SER A 192 53.77 27.79 24.28
CA SER A 192 53.43 26.39 24.00
C SER A 192 54.47 25.42 24.57
N VAL A 193 55.76 25.74 24.45
CA VAL A 193 56.84 24.94 25.04
C VAL A 193 56.72 24.94 26.57
N ILE A 194 56.56 26.10 27.19
CA ILE A 194 56.41 26.22 28.65
C ILE A 194 55.16 25.48 29.12
N HIS A 195 54.03 25.63 28.45
CA HIS A 195 52.79 24.94 28.77
C HIS A 195 52.92 23.42 28.59
N SER A 196 53.62 22.95 27.55
CA SER A 196 53.90 21.52 27.34
C SER A 196 54.77 20.92 28.46
N LEU A 197 55.78 21.66 28.92
CA LEU A 197 56.62 21.28 30.05
C LEU A 197 55.80 21.29 31.35
N ALA A 198 54.98 22.31 31.58
CA ALA A 198 54.12 22.41 32.74
C ALA A 198 53.13 21.23 32.83
N ARG A 199 52.56 20.79 31.70
CA ARG A 199 51.74 19.56 31.63
C ARG A 199 52.55 18.31 31.96
N ARG A 200 53.76 18.18 31.40
CA ARG A 200 54.64 17.03 31.66
C ARG A 200 55.06 16.91 33.12
N PHE A 201 55.24 18.03 33.81
CA PHE A 201 55.58 18.07 35.24
C PHE A 201 54.34 18.13 36.17
N GLY A 202 53.12 18.01 35.63
CA GLY A 202 51.88 18.00 36.42
C GLY A 202 51.49 19.35 37.04
N LEU A 203 52.11 20.45 36.60
CA LEU A 203 51.77 21.80 37.04
C LEU A 203 50.50 22.32 36.35
N SER A 204 50.29 21.92 35.08
CA SER A 204 49.18 22.34 34.22
C SER A 204 48.40 21.14 33.68
N GLY A 205 47.10 21.30 33.44
CA GLY A 205 46.20 20.30 32.85
C GLY A 205 46.07 20.40 31.33
N ALA A 206 45.31 19.48 30.74
CA ALA A 206 44.94 19.56 29.32
C ALA A 206 44.09 20.81 29.02
N ASP A 207 44.24 21.37 27.81
CA ASP A 207 43.40 22.48 27.32
C ASP A 207 41.97 22.04 27.00
N THR A 208 41.79 20.75 26.71
CA THR A 208 40.56 20.18 26.21
C THR A 208 40.04 19.08 27.12
N SER A 209 38.72 18.98 27.22
CA SER A 209 38.03 17.82 27.79
C SER A 209 36.93 17.37 26.83
N THR A 210 36.76 16.07 26.65
CA THR A 210 35.71 15.49 25.80
C THR A 210 34.75 14.70 26.69
N THR A 211 33.45 14.99 26.56
CA THR A 211 32.39 14.31 27.30
C THR A 211 31.31 13.86 26.33
N VAL A 212 30.76 12.67 26.58
CA VAL A 212 29.56 12.17 25.87
C VAL A 212 28.35 12.88 26.45
N VAL A 213 27.57 13.52 25.60
CA VAL A 213 26.26 14.08 25.94
C VAL A 213 25.20 13.12 25.42
N THR A 214 24.25 12.75 26.27
CA THR A 214 23.12 11.88 25.94
C THR A 214 21.83 12.65 26.13
N VAL A 215 20.98 12.64 25.11
CA VAL A 215 19.68 13.32 25.09
C VAL A 215 18.59 12.27 24.83
N ASP A 216 17.56 12.26 25.66
CA ASP A 216 16.40 11.39 25.50
C ASP A 216 15.39 12.03 24.54
N VAL A 217 14.90 11.25 23.58
CA VAL A 217 13.92 11.65 22.56
C VAL A 217 12.62 10.88 22.81
N ALA A 218 11.50 11.60 22.92
CA ALA A 218 10.19 10.96 23.07
C ALA A 218 9.71 10.38 21.74
N ALA A 219 9.04 9.24 21.77
CA ALA A 219 8.38 8.68 20.59
C ALA A 219 7.11 9.50 20.27
N THR A 220 7.00 9.98 19.03
CA THR A 220 5.85 10.79 18.57
C THR A 220 4.98 10.09 17.53
N ASN A 221 5.37 8.89 17.09
CA ASN A 221 4.65 8.18 16.03
C ASN A 221 3.21 7.85 16.41
N LYS A 222 2.28 8.04 15.47
CA LYS A 222 0.89 7.57 15.57
C LYS A 222 0.61 6.66 14.39
N PRO A 223 -0.04 5.51 14.61
CA PRO A 223 -0.30 4.58 13.52
C PRO A 223 -1.21 5.20 12.45
N PRO A 224 -1.11 4.71 11.21
CA PRO A 224 -2.00 5.13 10.15
C PRO A 224 -3.44 4.71 10.45
N THR A 225 -4.38 5.29 9.72
CA THR A 225 -5.81 4.95 9.78
C THR A 225 -6.31 4.65 8.37
N ILE A 226 -6.91 3.48 8.18
CA ILE A 226 -7.63 3.16 6.93
C ILE A 226 -9.00 3.82 7.02
N THR A 227 -9.34 4.64 6.03
CA THR A 227 -10.56 5.45 6.00
C THR A 227 -11.64 4.83 5.13
N GLY A 228 -11.28 3.83 4.33
CA GLY A 228 -12.18 3.00 3.54
C GLY A 228 -11.47 2.45 2.30
N TYR A 229 -12.25 1.95 1.36
CA TYR A 229 -11.77 1.50 0.05
C TYR A 229 -12.84 1.74 -1.01
N THR A 230 -12.42 1.71 -2.27
CA THR A 230 -13.31 1.63 -3.43
C THR A 230 -12.99 0.38 -4.22
N ASP A 231 -14.02 -0.26 -4.76
CA ASP A 231 -13.92 -1.39 -5.66
C ASP A 231 -14.81 -1.17 -6.90
N GLY A 232 -14.36 -1.71 -8.03
CA GLY A 232 -15.16 -1.75 -9.25
C GLY A 232 -16.17 -2.90 -9.24
N LEU A 233 -17.14 -2.86 -10.16
CA LEU A 233 -17.92 -4.05 -10.47
C LEU A 233 -17.01 -5.13 -11.08
N PRO A 234 -17.30 -6.42 -10.85
CA PRO A 234 -16.55 -7.50 -11.48
C PRO A 234 -16.57 -7.37 -13.01
N ALA A 235 -15.40 -7.56 -13.63
CA ALA A 235 -15.30 -7.67 -15.08
C ALA A 235 -15.90 -9.00 -15.59
N GLY A 236 -15.91 -9.23 -16.90
CA GLY A 236 -16.52 -10.44 -17.49
C GLY A 236 -15.86 -11.76 -17.05
N ASP A 237 -14.59 -11.72 -16.64
CA ASP A 237 -13.85 -12.83 -16.05
C ASP A 237 -13.98 -12.91 -14.51
N GLY A 238 -14.71 -11.96 -13.90
CA GLY A 238 -14.91 -11.83 -12.47
C GLY A 238 -13.82 -11.07 -11.72
N VAL A 239 -12.81 -10.54 -12.41
CA VAL A 239 -11.75 -9.75 -11.77
C VAL A 239 -12.31 -8.44 -11.22
N VAL A 240 -11.91 -8.10 -9.99
CA VAL A 240 -12.26 -6.84 -9.31
C VAL A 240 -10.99 -6.05 -9.06
N THR A 241 -11.00 -4.77 -9.40
CA THR A 241 -9.91 -3.83 -9.08
C THR A 241 -10.41 -2.73 -8.16
N GLY A 242 -9.55 -2.23 -7.28
CA GLY A 242 -9.92 -1.18 -6.35
C GLY A 242 -8.74 -0.39 -5.78
N GLN A 243 -9.05 0.47 -4.81
CA GLN A 243 -8.10 1.34 -4.11
C GLN A 243 -8.41 1.36 -2.62
N ILE A 244 -7.39 1.13 -1.79
CA ILE A 244 -7.46 1.32 -0.35
C ILE A 244 -7.14 2.79 -0.04
N GLN A 245 -7.93 3.42 0.81
CA GLN A 245 -7.73 4.80 1.26
C GLN A 245 -7.27 4.80 2.71
N ALA A 246 -6.15 5.45 2.98
CA ALA A 246 -5.59 5.57 4.32
C ALA A 246 -4.90 6.93 4.50
N THR A 247 -4.79 7.35 5.76
CA THR A 247 -4.12 8.59 6.16
C THR A 247 -3.26 8.35 7.37
N ASP A 248 -2.14 9.05 7.46
CA ASP A 248 -1.28 9.04 8.62
C ASP A 248 -1.36 10.38 9.38
N PRO A 249 -1.57 10.38 10.72
CA PRO A 249 -1.65 11.61 11.50
C PRO A 249 -0.35 12.43 11.54
N ASN A 250 0.81 11.79 11.38
CA ASN A 250 2.12 12.42 11.33
C ASN A 250 2.47 12.89 9.90
N GLY A 251 1.69 12.46 8.90
CA GLY A 251 1.90 12.80 7.49
C GLY A 251 2.93 11.90 6.81
N ASP A 252 3.20 10.74 7.41
CA ASP A 252 4.18 9.79 6.90
C ASP A 252 3.74 9.13 5.59
N GLY A 253 4.74 8.70 4.81
CA GLY A 253 4.51 7.92 3.60
C GLY A 253 3.95 6.54 3.96
N LEU A 254 2.88 6.14 3.29
CA LEU A 254 2.21 4.87 3.54
C LEU A 254 2.69 3.78 2.60
N ASN A 255 2.83 2.57 3.13
CA ASN A 255 3.06 1.36 2.36
C ASN A 255 1.92 0.35 2.59
N PHE A 256 1.37 -0.17 1.51
CA PHE A 256 0.23 -1.08 1.50
C PHE A 256 0.70 -2.49 1.16
N ASN A 257 0.26 -3.46 1.95
CA ASN A 257 0.44 -4.88 1.70
C ASN A 257 -0.74 -5.67 2.29
N GLY A 258 -0.71 -6.99 2.22
CA GLY A 258 -1.79 -7.79 2.78
C GLY A 258 -1.71 -9.25 2.37
N SER A 259 -2.85 -9.92 2.46
CA SER A 259 -3.00 -11.32 2.07
C SER A 259 -2.88 -11.44 0.55
N THR A 260 -2.15 -12.45 0.08
CA THR A 260 -2.05 -12.78 -1.36
C THR A 260 -3.15 -13.73 -1.83
N ALA A 261 -3.97 -14.23 -0.90
CA ALA A 261 -5.13 -15.05 -1.16
C ALA A 261 -6.32 -14.53 -0.34
N SER A 262 -7.51 -14.62 -0.90
CA SER A 262 -8.76 -14.32 -0.22
C SER A 262 -9.29 -15.50 0.60
N ALA A 263 -10.37 -15.29 1.34
CA ALA A 263 -11.01 -16.30 2.17
C ALA A 263 -11.56 -17.49 1.35
N LEU A 264 -12.01 -17.26 0.11
CA LEU A 264 -12.43 -18.31 -0.83
C LEU A 264 -11.31 -18.76 -1.79
N GLY A 265 -10.05 -18.38 -1.50
CA GLY A 265 -8.88 -18.86 -2.23
C GLY A 265 -8.58 -18.16 -3.56
N GLY A 266 -9.28 -17.06 -3.86
CA GLY A 266 -8.96 -16.19 -5.00
C GLY A 266 -7.61 -15.50 -4.83
N ALA A 267 -6.97 -15.15 -5.94
CA ALA A 267 -5.68 -14.48 -5.94
C ALA A 267 -5.85 -12.99 -5.65
N VAL A 268 -5.00 -12.44 -4.79
CA VAL A 268 -5.01 -11.02 -4.40
C VAL A 268 -3.63 -10.41 -4.63
N VAL A 269 -3.60 -9.27 -5.31
CA VAL A 269 -2.41 -8.44 -5.49
C VAL A 269 -2.70 -7.06 -4.90
N ILE A 270 -1.88 -6.61 -3.95
CA ILE A 270 -1.94 -5.27 -3.37
C ILE A 270 -0.61 -4.58 -3.69
N ASN A 271 -0.67 -3.42 -4.33
CA ASN A 271 0.48 -2.61 -4.66
C ASN A 271 0.75 -1.58 -3.57
N SER A 272 1.99 -1.07 -3.50
CA SER A 272 2.41 -0.10 -2.49
C SER A 272 1.71 1.26 -2.56
N ASP A 273 0.96 1.53 -3.63
CA ASP A 273 0.14 2.74 -3.77
C ASP A 273 -1.30 2.56 -3.25
N GLY A 274 -1.64 1.38 -2.74
CA GLY A 274 -2.98 1.04 -2.26
C GLY A 274 -3.91 0.50 -3.34
N SER A 275 -3.47 0.40 -4.60
CA SER A 275 -4.23 -0.28 -5.63
C SER A 275 -4.24 -1.79 -5.40
N PHE A 276 -5.38 -2.44 -5.63
CA PHE A 276 -5.49 -3.89 -5.52
C PHE A 276 -6.20 -4.52 -6.71
N THR A 277 -5.90 -5.79 -6.95
CA THR A 277 -6.60 -6.67 -7.89
C THR A 277 -6.96 -7.97 -7.18
N TYR A 278 -8.23 -8.35 -7.28
CA TYR A 278 -8.78 -9.62 -6.82
C TYR A 278 -9.22 -10.45 -8.03
N THR A 279 -8.78 -11.70 -8.08
CA THR A 279 -9.15 -12.67 -9.11
C THR A 279 -9.83 -13.87 -8.43
N PRO A 280 -11.15 -14.04 -8.58
CA PRO A 280 -11.87 -15.16 -7.95
C PRO A 280 -11.47 -16.51 -8.56
N THR A 281 -11.65 -17.58 -7.80
CA THR A 281 -11.53 -18.95 -8.32
C THR A 281 -12.78 -19.33 -9.12
N GLY A 282 -12.65 -20.31 -10.03
CA GLY A 282 -13.81 -20.87 -10.73
C GLY A 282 -14.84 -21.46 -9.76
N GLU A 283 -14.37 -22.13 -8.70
CA GLU A 283 -15.22 -22.70 -7.63
C GLU A 283 -16.01 -21.62 -6.89
N ALA A 284 -15.38 -20.51 -6.50
CA ALA A 284 -16.08 -19.40 -5.84
C ALA A 284 -17.14 -18.78 -6.75
N ARG A 285 -16.85 -18.66 -8.06
CA ARG A 285 -17.81 -18.16 -9.05
C ARG A 285 -18.97 -19.13 -9.31
N HIS A 286 -18.70 -20.43 -9.30
CA HIS A 286 -19.73 -21.47 -9.40
C HIS A 286 -20.66 -21.46 -8.18
N ALA A 287 -20.07 -21.45 -6.99
CA ALA A 287 -20.83 -21.33 -5.74
C ALA A 287 -21.71 -20.06 -5.70
N ALA A 288 -21.21 -18.95 -6.24
CA ALA A 288 -21.97 -17.70 -6.35
C ALA A 288 -23.20 -17.79 -7.28
N ALA A 289 -23.26 -18.80 -8.18
CA ALA A 289 -24.37 -19.00 -9.10
C ALA A 289 -25.55 -19.78 -8.49
N ALA A 290 -25.36 -20.41 -7.32
CA ALA A 290 -26.39 -21.21 -6.67
C ALA A 290 -27.63 -20.37 -6.33
N ILE A 291 -28.81 -20.84 -6.74
CA ILE A 291 -30.08 -20.11 -6.58
C ILE A 291 -30.40 -19.82 -5.10
N ASP A 292 -29.96 -20.69 -4.18
CA ASP A 292 -30.27 -20.62 -2.76
C ASP A 292 -29.06 -20.21 -1.86
N ALA A 293 -27.96 -19.71 -2.43
CA ALA A 293 -26.74 -19.39 -1.67
C ALA A 293 -26.32 -17.90 -1.69
N PRO A 294 -27.06 -17.01 -0.99
CA PRO A 294 -26.78 -15.57 -1.04
C PRO A 294 -25.39 -15.17 -0.49
N GLY A 295 -24.79 -15.98 0.40
CA GLY A 295 -23.50 -15.71 1.03
C GLY A 295 -22.27 -16.04 0.16
N ALA A 296 -22.43 -16.76 -0.96
CA ALA A 296 -21.34 -17.07 -1.88
C ALA A 296 -21.02 -15.93 -2.87
N THR A 297 -21.77 -14.83 -2.79
CA THR A 297 -21.67 -13.69 -3.73
C THR A 297 -20.60 -12.67 -3.36
N THR A 298 -19.90 -12.88 -2.24
CA THR A 298 -18.79 -12.02 -1.80
C THR A 298 -17.61 -12.86 -1.32
N ASP A 299 -16.42 -12.26 -1.38
CA ASP A 299 -15.19 -12.79 -0.80
C ASP A 299 -14.47 -11.67 -0.04
N SER A 300 -13.48 -12.01 0.78
CA SER A 300 -12.76 -11.04 1.58
C SER A 300 -11.28 -11.37 1.72
N PHE A 301 -10.46 -10.34 1.93
CA PHE A 301 -9.04 -10.48 2.20
C PHE A 301 -8.56 -9.35 3.14
N SER A 302 -7.49 -9.61 3.87
CA SER A 302 -6.93 -8.63 4.82
C SER A 302 -5.84 -7.77 4.18
N VAL A 303 -5.88 -6.48 4.46
CA VAL A 303 -4.89 -5.47 4.06
C VAL A 303 -4.23 -4.91 5.33
N ASN A 304 -2.93 -4.66 5.24
CA ASN A 304 -2.13 -3.94 6.23
C ASN A 304 -1.56 -2.67 5.59
N VAL A 305 -1.60 -1.57 6.34
CA VAL A 305 -1.02 -0.28 5.95
C VAL A 305 -0.02 0.12 7.01
N SER A 306 1.23 0.38 6.62
CA SER A 306 2.29 0.78 7.54
C SER A 306 2.85 2.16 7.19
N ASP A 307 3.22 2.91 8.22
CA ASP A 307 3.93 4.20 8.15
C ASP A 307 5.47 4.05 8.02
N GLY A 308 6.00 2.83 8.12
CA GLY A 308 7.45 2.57 8.13
C GLY A 308 8.16 2.86 9.47
N TYR A 309 7.42 3.36 10.47
CA TYR A 309 7.89 3.70 11.82
C TYR A 309 7.19 2.86 12.91
N GLY A 310 6.72 1.67 12.55
CA GLY A 310 6.14 0.69 13.46
C GLY A 310 4.65 0.84 13.71
N GLY A 311 4.00 1.87 13.15
CA GLY A 311 2.55 1.95 13.11
C GLY A 311 1.98 1.10 11.98
N ILE A 312 0.94 0.34 12.29
CA ILE A 312 0.25 -0.55 11.35
C ILE A 312 -1.25 -0.44 11.58
N ALA A 313 -2.01 -0.26 10.50
CA ALA A 313 -3.45 -0.43 10.47
C ALA A 313 -3.82 -1.67 9.65
N THR A 314 -4.86 -2.38 10.07
CA THR A 314 -5.35 -3.59 9.39
C THR A 314 -6.84 -3.46 9.13
N GLU A 315 -7.28 -3.81 7.93
CA GLU A 315 -8.70 -3.86 7.56
C GLU A 315 -8.99 -5.09 6.68
N THR A 316 -10.23 -5.57 6.74
CA THR A 316 -10.75 -6.60 5.84
C THR A 316 -11.51 -5.95 4.70
N ILE A 317 -11.01 -6.15 3.48
CA ILE A 317 -11.68 -5.72 2.25
C ILE A 317 -12.68 -6.80 1.85
N THR A 318 -13.91 -6.40 1.54
CA THR A 318 -14.94 -7.29 0.98
C THR A 318 -15.15 -6.92 -0.47
N VAL A 319 -15.16 -7.91 -1.35
CA VAL A 319 -15.35 -7.75 -2.80
C VAL A 319 -16.48 -8.65 -3.26
N SER A 320 -17.17 -8.22 -4.31
CA SER A 320 -18.20 -9.03 -4.96
C SER A 320 -17.59 -10.15 -5.83
N VAL A 321 -18.27 -11.29 -5.89
CA VAL A 321 -17.92 -12.42 -6.74
C VAL A 321 -19.01 -12.55 -7.80
N SER A 322 -18.66 -12.35 -9.06
CA SER A 322 -19.60 -12.55 -10.16
C SER A 322 -19.84 -14.04 -10.41
N PRO A 323 -21.10 -14.49 -10.50
CA PRO A 323 -21.41 -15.89 -10.77
C PRO A 323 -20.93 -16.35 -12.15
N THR A 324 -20.64 -17.63 -12.26
CA THR A 324 -20.48 -18.34 -13.54
C THR A 324 -21.00 -19.75 -13.36
N ASN A 325 -21.78 -20.21 -14.32
CA ASN A 325 -22.34 -21.55 -14.33
C ASN A 325 -22.60 -21.96 -15.79
N GLY A 326 -22.34 -23.20 -16.13
CA GLY A 326 -22.61 -23.80 -17.42
C GLY A 326 -23.93 -24.57 -17.40
N ASN A 327 -24.75 -24.38 -18.43
CA ASN A 327 -26.03 -25.08 -18.50
C ASN A 327 -25.85 -26.61 -18.67
N PRO A 328 -26.81 -27.41 -18.14
CA PRO A 328 -26.96 -28.79 -18.52
C PRO A 328 -27.16 -28.93 -20.04
N THR A 329 -26.66 -30.01 -20.62
CA THR A 329 -26.78 -30.28 -22.06
C THR A 329 -27.11 -31.75 -22.32
N GLY A 330 -27.56 -32.04 -23.55
CA GLY A 330 -27.92 -33.40 -23.98
C GLY A 330 -29.33 -33.80 -23.57
N GLY A 331 -29.53 -35.10 -23.34
CA GLY A 331 -30.83 -35.69 -23.06
C GLY A 331 -31.44 -36.44 -24.25
N ALA A 332 -31.88 -37.67 -24.00
CA ALA A 332 -32.67 -38.46 -24.94
C ALA A 332 -33.75 -39.26 -24.19
N VAL A 333 -34.87 -39.50 -24.86
CA VAL A 333 -35.95 -40.35 -24.34
C VAL A 333 -35.58 -41.80 -24.61
N THR A 334 -35.63 -42.62 -23.56
CA THR A 334 -35.29 -44.04 -23.60
C THR A 334 -36.33 -44.86 -22.85
N GLY A 335 -36.40 -46.16 -23.14
CA GLY A 335 -37.25 -47.09 -22.38
C GLY A 335 -38.75 -46.82 -22.49
N LEU A 336 -39.23 -46.25 -23.61
CA LEU A 336 -40.67 -46.04 -23.80
C LEU A 336 -41.43 -47.37 -23.75
N GLN A 337 -42.43 -47.44 -22.89
CA GLN A 337 -43.36 -48.56 -22.76
C GLN A 337 -44.79 -48.04 -22.74
N ILE A 338 -45.71 -48.80 -23.34
CA ILE A 338 -47.11 -48.42 -23.49
C ILE A 338 -47.96 -49.54 -22.90
N ASP A 339 -48.90 -49.18 -22.03
CA ASP A 339 -49.98 -50.07 -21.60
C ASP A 339 -51.21 -49.79 -22.47
N ASP A 340 -51.47 -50.65 -23.45
CA ASP A 340 -52.57 -50.48 -24.40
C ASP A 340 -53.96 -50.53 -23.71
N THR A 341 -54.06 -51.12 -22.52
CA THR A 341 -55.33 -51.25 -21.78
C THR A 341 -55.81 -49.89 -21.29
N ILE A 342 -54.91 -49.16 -20.62
CA ILE A 342 -55.21 -47.89 -19.96
C ILE A 342 -54.62 -46.67 -20.70
N GLY A 343 -53.84 -46.89 -21.76
CA GLY A 343 -53.18 -45.86 -22.56
C GLY A 343 -51.97 -45.21 -21.90
N THR A 344 -51.56 -45.66 -20.71
CA THR A 344 -50.44 -45.08 -19.97
C THR A 344 -49.12 -45.33 -20.69
N VAL A 345 -48.30 -44.29 -20.81
CA VAL A 345 -46.95 -44.36 -21.37
C VAL A 345 -45.94 -44.09 -20.26
N THR A 346 -44.92 -44.93 -20.15
CA THR A 346 -43.77 -44.69 -19.26
C THR A 346 -42.50 -44.57 -20.07
N GLY A 347 -41.51 -43.85 -19.54
CA GLY A 347 -40.20 -43.71 -20.16
C GLY A 347 -39.21 -43.04 -19.24
N SER A 348 -38.01 -42.76 -19.73
CA SER A 348 -36.98 -42.04 -18.98
C SER A 348 -36.14 -41.13 -19.85
N VAL A 349 -35.81 -39.97 -19.31
CA VAL A 349 -34.83 -39.04 -19.88
C VAL A 349 -33.44 -39.40 -19.37
N THR A 350 -32.54 -39.77 -20.28
CA THR A 350 -31.16 -40.15 -19.94
C THR A 350 -30.14 -39.35 -20.76
N GLY A 351 -28.88 -39.35 -20.32
CA GLY A 351 -27.79 -38.69 -21.06
C GLY A 351 -27.79 -37.16 -20.96
N VAL A 352 -28.39 -36.60 -19.92
CA VAL A 352 -28.20 -35.18 -19.57
C VAL A 352 -26.92 -35.07 -18.75
N THR A 353 -26.05 -34.15 -19.13
CA THR A 353 -24.77 -33.90 -18.45
C THR A 353 -24.61 -32.42 -18.15
N ASP A 354 -23.92 -32.13 -17.06
CA ASP A 354 -23.61 -30.79 -16.62
C ASP A 354 -22.08 -30.56 -16.65
N PRO A 355 -21.59 -29.45 -17.24
CA PRO A 355 -20.15 -29.19 -17.32
C PRO A 355 -19.52 -28.88 -15.96
N ASP A 356 -20.28 -28.38 -14.99
CA ASP A 356 -19.85 -28.06 -13.63
C ASP A 356 -20.12 -29.23 -12.65
N LEU A 357 -20.69 -30.33 -13.16
CA LEU A 357 -20.99 -31.57 -12.45
C LEU A 357 -22.04 -31.40 -11.34
N ASP A 358 -22.96 -30.45 -11.55
CA ASP A 358 -24.05 -30.21 -10.62
C ASP A 358 -25.07 -31.36 -10.58
N THR A 359 -25.79 -31.43 -9.45
CA THR A 359 -26.89 -32.37 -9.30
C THR A 359 -28.10 -31.88 -10.10
N LEU A 360 -28.51 -32.68 -11.09
CA LEU A 360 -29.62 -32.35 -11.96
C LEU A 360 -30.98 -32.60 -11.30
N ARG A 361 -31.94 -31.70 -11.57
CA ARG A 361 -33.33 -31.79 -11.11
C ARG A 361 -34.31 -31.65 -12.26
N TYR A 362 -35.17 -32.64 -12.40
CA TYR A 362 -36.20 -32.71 -13.44
C TYR A 362 -37.52 -32.08 -12.96
N SER A 363 -38.24 -31.42 -13.87
CA SER A 363 -39.54 -30.78 -13.59
C SER A 363 -40.60 -31.83 -13.26
N SER A 364 -41.14 -31.81 -12.04
CA SER A 364 -41.94 -32.92 -11.50
C SER A 364 -43.31 -33.12 -12.15
N THR A 365 -43.96 -32.07 -12.66
CA THR A 365 -45.31 -32.16 -13.26
C THR A 365 -45.43 -31.18 -14.44
N PRO A 366 -44.86 -31.52 -15.62
CA PRO A 366 -44.96 -30.65 -16.79
C PRO A 366 -46.38 -30.68 -17.37
N THR A 367 -46.73 -29.62 -18.10
CA THR A 367 -48.01 -29.55 -18.82
C THR A 367 -47.87 -30.22 -20.19
N SER A 368 -48.75 -31.17 -20.50
CA SER A 368 -48.86 -31.70 -21.85
C SER A 368 -49.66 -30.77 -22.77
N VAL A 369 -49.38 -30.83 -24.06
CA VAL A 369 -50.04 -30.00 -25.07
C VAL A 369 -51.50 -30.43 -25.28
N GLY A 370 -51.76 -31.74 -25.24
CA GLY A 370 -53.09 -32.33 -25.43
C GLY A 370 -53.93 -32.44 -24.17
N GLY A 371 -53.39 -32.09 -22.99
CA GLY A 371 -54.13 -32.07 -21.72
C GLY A 371 -54.05 -33.36 -20.90
N GLY A 372 -53.27 -34.36 -21.33
CA GLY A 372 -52.92 -35.51 -20.52
C GLY A 372 -52.09 -35.15 -19.28
N PHE A 373 -52.12 -36.03 -18.29
CA PHE A 373 -51.41 -35.84 -17.02
C PHE A 373 -49.99 -36.43 -17.09
N VAL A 374 -48.99 -35.71 -16.58
CA VAL A 374 -47.59 -36.14 -16.58
C VAL A 374 -47.00 -36.03 -15.18
N ASP A 375 -46.43 -37.13 -14.69
CA ASP A 375 -45.57 -37.17 -13.51
C ASP A 375 -44.12 -37.46 -13.94
N VAL A 376 -43.16 -36.74 -13.35
CA VAL A 376 -41.72 -36.93 -13.58
C VAL A 376 -41.02 -37.09 -12.24
N TYR A 377 -40.16 -38.11 -12.16
CA TYR A 377 -39.41 -38.45 -10.96
C TYR A 377 -38.00 -37.85 -11.00
N ASN A 378 -37.31 -37.88 -9.86
CA ASN A 378 -35.99 -37.26 -9.70
C ASN A 378 -34.89 -37.91 -10.55
N ASP A 379 -35.06 -39.17 -10.93
CA ASP A 379 -34.15 -39.94 -11.78
C ASP A 379 -34.39 -39.73 -13.28
N GLY A 380 -35.33 -38.84 -13.64
CA GLY A 380 -35.70 -38.55 -15.01
C GLY A 380 -36.69 -39.55 -15.62
N SER A 381 -37.16 -40.54 -14.86
CA SER A 381 -38.28 -41.37 -15.29
C SER A 381 -39.59 -40.56 -15.27
N PHE A 382 -40.53 -40.94 -16.13
CA PHE A 382 -41.83 -40.26 -16.22
C PHE A 382 -42.97 -41.23 -16.53
N THR A 383 -44.17 -40.82 -16.17
CA THR A 383 -45.44 -41.45 -16.50
C THR A 383 -46.34 -40.42 -17.17
N TYR A 384 -46.93 -40.79 -18.31
CA TYR A 384 -47.94 -40.01 -19.02
C TYR A 384 -49.26 -40.78 -19.07
N ASN A 385 -50.34 -40.11 -18.70
CA ASN A 385 -51.70 -40.63 -18.75
C ASN A 385 -52.53 -39.75 -19.69
N PRO A 386 -52.93 -40.25 -20.88
CA PRO A 386 -53.83 -39.52 -21.75
C PRO A 386 -55.23 -39.42 -21.11
N THR A 387 -55.97 -38.37 -21.45
CA THR A 387 -57.38 -38.26 -21.07
C THR A 387 -58.25 -39.21 -21.92
N ALA A 388 -59.45 -39.55 -21.42
CA ALA A 388 -60.41 -40.36 -22.17
C ALA A 388 -60.76 -39.70 -23.53
N ASP A 389 -60.94 -38.38 -23.56
CA ASP A 389 -61.23 -37.63 -24.79
C ASP A 389 -60.09 -37.75 -25.82
N GLN A 390 -58.83 -37.70 -25.36
CA GLN A 390 -57.68 -37.89 -26.25
C GLN A 390 -57.66 -39.30 -26.86
N ARG A 391 -57.95 -40.34 -26.05
CA ARG A 391 -58.02 -41.72 -26.54
C ARG A 391 -59.17 -41.93 -27.50
N HIS A 392 -60.33 -41.32 -27.23
CA HIS A 392 -61.48 -41.33 -28.13
C HIS A 392 -61.15 -40.69 -29.49
N LEU A 393 -60.51 -39.51 -29.49
CA LEU A 393 -60.08 -38.84 -30.72
C LEU A 393 -59.01 -39.62 -31.48
N ALA A 394 -58.15 -40.37 -30.79
CA ALA A 394 -57.16 -41.25 -31.41
C ALA A 394 -57.81 -42.44 -32.16
N ALA A 395 -59.03 -42.86 -31.80
CA ALA A 395 -59.74 -44.00 -32.39
C ALA A 395 -60.31 -43.70 -33.79
N ALA A 396 -60.40 -42.42 -34.17
CA ALA A 396 -60.99 -42.02 -35.45
C ALA A 396 -60.20 -42.56 -36.65
N LEU A 397 -60.89 -43.06 -37.68
CA LEU A 397 -60.24 -43.55 -38.88
C LEU A 397 -59.54 -42.39 -39.62
N GLY A 398 -58.22 -42.45 -39.72
CA GLY A 398 -57.42 -41.38 -40.31
C GLY A 398 -57.14 -40.20 -39.36
N ALA A 399 -57.20 -40.44 -38.03
CA ALA A 399 -56.86 -39.44 -37.02
C ALA A 399 -55.50 -38.77 -37.31
N PRO A 400 -55.40 -37.43 -37.20
CA PRO A 400 -54.14 -36.73 -37.43
C PRO A 400 -53.09 -37.06 -36.36
N PHE A 401 -51.82 -36.73 -36.64
CA PHE A 401 -50.72 -36.96 -35.68
C PHE A 401 -50.98 -36.31 -34.32
N THR A 402 -51.60 -35.13 -34.29
CA THR A 402 -51.98 -34.41 -33.06
C THR A 402 -53.07 -35.08 -32.23
N SER A 403 -53.75 -36.08 -32.79
CA SER A 403 -54.75 -36.90 -32.08
C SER A 403 -54.20 -38.27 -31.70
N THR A 404 -53.16 -38.75 -32.39
CA THR A 404 -52.51 -40.04 -32.12
C THR A 404 -51.25 -39.90 -31.27
N HIS A 405 -50.80 -38.67 -31.01
CA HIS A 405 -49.65 -38.35 -30.19
C HIS A 405 -49.91 -37.10 -29.37
N ASP A 406 -49.29 -37.06 -28.20
CA ASP A 406 -49.20 -35.88 -27.34
C ASP A 406 -47.73 -35.54 -27.12
N SER A 407 -47.47 -34.34 -26.62
CA SER A 407 -46.12 -33.90 -26.29
C SER A 407 -46.10 -33.07 -25.02
N PHE A 408 -44.99 -33.13 -24.31
CA PHE A 408 -44.70 -32.32 -23.14
C PHE A 408 -43.20 -32.07 -23.06
N THR A 409 -42.80 -31.09 -22.26
CA THR A 409 -41.40 -30.72 -22.09
C THR A 409 -40.97 -30.99 -20.66
N ILE A 410 -39.95 -31.81 -20.47
CA ILE A 410 -39.28 -31.94 -19.18
C ILE A 410 -38.14 -30.92 -19.12
N SER A 411 -38.19 -30.01 -18.15
CA SER A 411 -37.08 -29.10 -17.85
C SER A 411 -36.13 -29.76 -16.86
N VAL A 412 -34.83 -29.66 -17.12
CA VAL A 412 -33.76 -30.17 -16.24
C VAL A 412 -32.90 -29.00 -15.82
N SER A 413 -32.84 -28.72 -14.52
CA SER A 413 -32.06 -27.63 -13.93
C SER A 413 -30.89 -28.17 -13.11
N ASP A 414 -29.80 -27.40 -13.05
CA ASP A 414 -28.61 -27.66 -12.23
C ASP A 414 -28.69 -27.05 -10.81
N GLY A 415 -29.69 -26.21 -10.53
CA GLY A 415 -29.79 -25.47 -9.27
C GLY A 415 -28.90 -24.21 -9.17
N HIS A 416 -28.14 -23.89 -10.21
CA HIS A 416 -27.23 -22.73 -10.33
C HIS A 416 -27.67 -21.78 -11.47
N GLY A 417 -28.98 -21.80 -11.78
CA GLY A 417 -29.60 -20.93 -12.79
C GLY A 417 -29.51 -21.45 -14.22
N GLY A 418 -28.81 -22.55 -14.47
CA GLY A 418 -28.81 -23.22 -15.76
C GLY A 418 -29.95 -24.24 -15.87
N SER A 419 -30.43 -24.39 -17.09
CA SER A 419 -31.41 -25.42 -17.43
C SER A 419 -31.35 -25.80 -18.91
N THR A 420 -31.86 -27.00 -19.19
CA THR A 420 -32.15 -27.49 -20.54
C THR A 420 -33.56 -28.06 -20.59
N ALA A 421 -34.18 -28.02 -21.76
CA ALA A 421 -35.54 -28.48 -22.00
C ALA A 421 -35.53 -29.64 -23.00
N ILE A 422 -36.20 -30.73 -22.65
CA ILE A 422 -36.26 -31.95 -23.45
C ILE A 422 -37.71 -32.20 -23.83
N THR A 423 -37.98 -32.06 -25.13
CA THR A 423 -39.31 -32.32 -25.69
C THR A 423 -39.53 -33.82 -25.83
N ILE A 424 -40.61 -34.30 -25.23
CA ILE A 424 -41.03 -35.70 -25.26
C ILE A 424 -42.28 -35.80 -26.10
N VAL A 425 -42.29 -36.75 -27.03
CA VAL A 425 -43.45 -37.09 -27.86
C VAL A 425 -43.87 -38.50 -27.50
N VAL A 426 -45.11 -38.68 -27.08
CA VAL A 426 -45.68 -39.95 -26.64
C VAL A 426 -46.88 -40.31 -27.52
N PRO A 427 -47.07 -41.59 -27.86
CA PRO A 427 -48.27 -42.02 -28.55
C PRO A 427 -49.49 -42.01 -27.62
N VAL A 428 -50.67 -41.77 -28.20
CA VAL A 428 -51.96 -41.90 -27.53
C VAL A 428 -52.67 -43.10 -28.15
N VAL A 429 -52.85 -44.16 -27.36
CA VAL A 429 -53.51 -45.39 -27.81
C VAL A 429 -55.03 -45.27 -27.62
N PRO A 430 -55.84 -45.62 -28.63
CA PRO A 430 -57.30 -45.67 -28.54
C PRO A 430 -57.82 -46.53 -27.38
N GLU A 431 -59.09 -46.34 -27.01
CA GLU A 431 -59.75 -47.24 -26.07
C GLU A 431 -59.93 -48.64 -26.67
N SER A 432 -59.54 -49.69 -25.93
CA SER A 432 -59.50 -51.06 -26.44
C SER A 432 -60.85 -51.61 -26.90
N ASP A 433 -61.96 -51.01 -26.47
CA ASP A 433 -63.34 -51.42 -26.80
C ASP A 433 -64.06 -50.42 -27.72
N GLU A 434 -63.36 -49.41 -28.26
CA GLU A 434 -64.00 -48.44 -29.15
C GLU A 434 -63.92 -48.86 -30.63
N PRO A 435 -65.06 -49.08 -31.32
CA PRO A 435 -65.03 -49.32 -32.76
C PRO A 435 -64.55 -48.07 -33.49
N PRO A 436 -63.78 -48.20 -34.60
CA PRO A 436 -63.28 -47.04 -35.32
C PRO A 436 -64.43 -46.13 -35.74
N THR A 437 -64.43 -44.90 -35.22
CA THR A 437 -65.45 -43.91 -35.54
C THR A 437 -65.05 -43.24 -36.86
N GLY A 438 -65.78 -43.59 -37.91
CA GLY A 438 -65.60 -43.03 -39.24
C GLY A 438 -66.79 -43.38 -40.12
N VAL A 439 -67.58 -42.37 -40.47
CA VAL A 439 -68.62 -42.55 -41.50
C VAL A 439 -67.90 -42.74 -42.82
N ALA A 440 -68.05 -43.91 -43.45
CA ALA A 440 -67.70 -44.06 -44.86
C ALA A 440 -68.59 -43.08 -45.65
N ALA A 441 -68.03 -41.93 -46.03
CA ALA A 441 -68.65 -41.07 -47.02
C ALA A 441 -68.60 -41.81 -48.36
N GLY A 442 -69.74 -42.35 -48.77
CA GLY A 442 -69.97 -42.90 -50.10
C GLY A 442 -70.14 -41.84 -51.16
#